data_AF-A0A498SI72-F1
#
_entry.id   AF-A0A498SI72-F1
#
_cell.length_a   1.000
_cell.length_b   1.000
_cell.length_c   1.000
_cell.angle_alpha   90.00
_cell.angle_beta   90.00
_cell.angle_gamma   90.00
#
_symmetry.space_group_name_H-M   'P 1'
#
loop_
_entity.id
_entity.type
_entity.pdbx_description
1 polymer ?
#
loop_
_entity_poly.entity_id
_entity_poly.type
_entity_poly.pdbx_seq_one_letter_code
_entity_poly.pdbx_strand_id
1 'polypeptide(L)'
;MKYLSAAKKSECRLKQLDPWDPQLIPYLYPNWNPYKECRISREMHTELKYNTVRMLDNTYVVKPKGKVFQKEDVLHPGVFILVLDSTSSSSGIRTIMKTNQLFIEIHVKGRNSEVLRQLYDATTFYYHNKAGLNSRPNAFAMFSGTRISELDEFRFPGKSTSEHPNSCKDGVKRNDTVTYDFVDQNYASVIAEDWVGAFNWPNCKGYGIPPTDHYTGRDEKIFKNYFYTGECQETYHKLLDYISKFLDEYNGISKFVMIWLSLIAHDSASGLYRTDNYFADFFRKHAKKLENSFIFVMGDHGLRFGGIRQTPPGQTEDNNPLLTIALPKYLRSNKQLILNLKQNSRRHTSQFDFYATLYDIARYARKDNFQKWDEHDFRNELGEIRGGIRAKSMLRPILYDR
;
A
#
# COMPACT_ATOMS: atom_id res chain seq x y z
N MET A 1 41.71 -6.64 -28.56
CA MET A 1 41.30 -6.40 -27.15
C MET A 1 41.59 -4.96 -26.79
N LYS A 2 40.60 -4.21 -26.27
CA LYS A 2 40.83 -2.96 -25.55
C LYS A 2 40.00 -3.04 -24.27
N TYR A 3 40.68 -3.17 -23.13
CA TYR A 3 40.03 -3.11 -21.82
C TYR A 3 39.55 -1.68 -21.61
N LEU A 4 38.23 -1.49 -21.51
CA LEU A 4 37.69 -0.25 -20.95
C LEU A 4 38.04 -0.26 -19.46
N SER A 5 38.82 0.73 -19.04
CA SER A 5 39.19 0.91 -17.64
C SER A 5 37.94 1.06 -16.80
N ALA A 6 37.89 0.35 -15.67
CA ALA A 6 36.84 0.54 -14.68
C ALA A 6 36.93 1.98 -14.15
N ALA A 7 36.01 2.84 -14.61
CA ALA A 7 35.91 4.20 -14.12
C ALA A 7 35.68 4.19 -12.60
N LYS A 8 36.28 5.15 -11.89
CA LYS A 8 36.09 5.38 -10.45
C LYS A 8 34.61 5.25 -10.08
N LYS A 9 34.31 4.54 -8.99
CA LYS A 9 32.95 4.43 -8.40
C LYS A 9 32.30 5.81 -8.38
N SER A 10 31.32 6.02 -9.25
CA SER A 10 30.48 7.21 -9.25
C SER A 10 29.63 7.22 -7.98
N GLU A 11 29.49 8.39 -7.35
CA GLU A 11 28.49 8.58 -6.29
C GLU A 11 27.11 8.14 -6.79
N CYS A 12 26.45 7.25 -6.05
CA CYS A 12 25.08 6.84 -6.36
C CYS A 12 24.11 7.95 -5.94
N ARG A 13 24.04 9.03 -6.71
CA ARG A 13 23.12 10.14 -6.47
C ARG A 13 21.69 9.71 -6.82
N LEU A 14 20.81 9.71 -5.81
CA LEU A 14 19.39 9.45 -5.99
C LEU A 14 18.79 10.49 -6.95
N LYS A 15 18.23 10.03 -8.07
CA LYS A 15 17.66 10.91 -9.10
C LYS A 15 16.46 11.67 -8.53
N GLN A 16 16.52 13.00 -8.56
CA GLN A 16 15.34 13.82 -8.30
C GLN A 16 14.36 13.65 -9.46
N LEU A 17 13.14 13.24 -9.14
CA LEU A 17 12.04 13.17 -10.10
C LEU A 17 11.26 14.48 -10.09
N ASP A 18 10.97 15.00 -11.28
CA ASP A 18 9.95 16.03 -11.46
C ASP A 18 8.61 15.34 -11.77
N PRO A 19 7.58 15.49 -10.91
CA PRO A 19 6.25 15.00 -11.21
C PRO A 19 5.65 15.62 -12.48
N TRP A 20 6.15 16.75 -12.97
CA TRP A 20 5.60 17.44 -14.14
C TRP A 20 6.59 17.50 -15.33
N ASP A 21 7.51 16.53 -15.43
CA ASP A 21 8.48 16.43 -16.53
C ASP A 21 7.79 16.59 -17.91
N PRO A 22 8.25 17.53 -18.77
CA PRO A 22 7.63 17.81 -20.06
C PRO A 22 7.43 16.61 -20.99
N GLN A 23 8.22 15.54 -20.83
CA GLN A 23 8.05 14.30 -21.62
C GLN A 23 6.83 13.48 -21.20
N LEU A 24 6.31 13.69 -19.99
CA LEU A 24 5.11 13.02 -19.49
C LEU A 24 3.83 13.74 -19.90
N ILE A 25 3.86 15.08 -19.99
CA ILE A 25 2.70 15.95 -20.23
C ILE A 25 1.81 15.51 -21.42
N PRO A 26 2.35 15.09 -22.60
CA PRO A 26 1.52 14.66 -23.73
C PRO A 26 0.62 13.44 -23.47
N TYR A 27 0.89 12.69 -22.41
CA TYR A 27 0.18 11.47 -22.03
C TYR A 27 -0.77 11.67 -20.83
N LEU A 28 -0.90 12.90 -20.31
CA LEU A 28 -1.72 13.23 -19.14
C LEU A 28 -3.03 13.88 -19.56
N TYR A 29 -4.14 13.31 -19.11
CA TYR A 29 -5.50 13.77 -19.38
C TYR A 29 -6.24 14.06 -18.06
N PRO A 30 -5.87 15.12 -17.31
CA PRO A 30 -6.43 15.42 -15.99
C PRO A 30 -7.94 15.70 -16.01
N ASN A 31 -8.49 16.09 -17.16
CA ASN A 31 -9.91 16.34 -17.37
C ASN A 31 -10.67 15.11 -17.90
N TRP A 32 -10.00 13.96 -18.07
CA TRP A 32 -10.67 12.72 -18.47
C TRP A 32 -11.50 12.18 -17.32
N ASN A 33 -12.82 12.24 -17.48
CA ASN A 33 -13.78 11.65 -16.56
C ASN A 33 -14.78 10.81 -17.37
N PRO A 34 -14.68 9.46 -17.37
CA PRO A 34 -15.63 8.60 -18.08
C PRO A 34 -17.06 8.66 -17.53
N TYR A 35 -17.30 9.27 -16.37
CA TYR A 35 -18.63 9.45 -15.77
C TYR A 35 -19.24 10.84 -16.01
N LYS A 36 -18.62 11.70 -16.83
CA LYS A 36 -19.05 13.10 -17.04
C LYS A 36 -20.53 13.22 -17.46
N GLU A 37 -21.04 12.26 -18.23
CA GLU A 37 -22.42 12.24 -18.74
C GLU A 37 -23.32 11.25 -17.98
N CYS A 38 -22.78 10.58 -16.95
CA CYS A 38 -23.44 9.50 -16.24
C CYS A 38 -24.22 10.02 -15.03
N ARG A 39 -25.52 9.67 -14.93
CA ARG A 39 -26.36 10.02 -13.76
C ARG A 39 -26.08 9.06 -12.61
N ILE A 40 -25.18 9.46 -11.70
CA ILE A 40 -24.76 8.64 -10.56
C ILE A 40 -25.88 8.48 -9.52
N SER A 41 -26.63 7.38 -9.59
CA SER A 41 -27.36 6.86 -8.42
C SER A 41 -26.38 6.19 -7.44
N ARG A 42 -26.71 6.24 -6.14
CA ARG A 42 -25.92 5.65 -5.05
C ARG A 42 -26.69 4.63 -4.20
N GLU A 43 -27.85 4.18 -4.68
CA GLU A 43 -28.61 3.10 -4.05
C GLU A 43 -27.85 1.78 -4.22
N MET A 44 -27.61 1.09 -3.10
CA MET A 44 -26.55 0.08 -2.98
C MET A 44 -27.11 -1.25 -2.52
N HIS A 45 -27.51 -2.00 -3.52
CA HIS A 45 -28.14 -3.29 -3.42
C HIS A 45 -27.35 -4.32 -2.55
N THR A 46 -27.80 -4.84 -1.38
CA THR A 46 -27.32 -6.13 -0.74
C THR A 46 -28.18 -6.87 0.37
N GLU A 47 -28.23 -8.22 0.36
CA GLU A 47 -28.81 -9.18 1.35
C GLU A 47 -27.77 -10.29 1.71
N LEU A 48 -27.84 -10.86 2.92
CA LEU A 48 -26.97 -11.94 3.42
C LEU A 48 -27.73 -13.28 3.57
N LYS A 49 -27.28 -14.35 2.88
CA LYS A 49 -27.77 -15.72 3.09
C LYS A 49 -26.62 -16.72 3.08
N TYR A 50 -26.50 -17.53 4.15
CA TYR A 50 -25.46 -18.57 4.33
C TYR A 50 -24.02 -18.10 4.06
N ASN A 51 -23.57 -17.05 4.75
CA ASN A 51 -22.21 -16.48 4.64
C ASN A 51 -21.84 -15.97 3.22
N THR A 52 -22.83 -15.78 2.35
CA THR A 52 -22.66 -15.27 0.98
C THR A 52 -23.50 -14.00 0.79
N VAL A 53 -22.95 -13.05 0.03
CA VAL A 53 -23.52 -11.71 -0.21
C VAL A 53 -24.16 -11.65 -1.61
N ARG A 54 -25.38 -11.10 -1.74
CA ARG A 54 -26.10 -10.87 -3.02
C ARG A 54 -26.76 -9.49 -3.06
N MET A 55 -26.85 -8.81 -4.20
CA MET A 55 -27.27 -7.39 -4.25
C MET A 55 -28.81 -7.17 -4.29
N LEU A 56 -29.42 -6.50 -3.26
CA LEU A 56 -30.62 -5.58 -3.22
C LEU A 56 -30.73 -4.85 -1.82
N ASP A 57 -31.04 -3.54 -1.76
CA ASP A 57 -30.50 -2.39 -0.94
C ASP A 57 -29.61 -2.35 0.35
N ASN A 58 -29.05 -3.41 0.99
CA ASN A 58 -28.12 -3.17 2.13
C ASN A 58 -26.90 -4.11 2.35
N THR A 59 -25.68 -3.67 1.99
CA THR A 59 -24.46 -4.37 2.47
C THR A 59 -24.30 -4.16 3.96
N TYR A 60 -24.29 -5.24 4.73
CA TYR A 60 -23.92 -5.26 6.14
C TYR A 60 -22.55 -5.92 6.32
N VAL A 61 -21.71 -5.35 7.16
CA VAL A 61 -20.48 -5.99 7.61
C VAL A 61 -20.82 -6.86 8.80
N VAL A 62 -20.70 -8.18 8.65
CA VAL A 62 -21.12 -9.14 9.69
C VAL A 62 -19.90 -9.60 10.48
N LYS A 63 -19.95 -9.44 11.81
CA LYS A 63 -18.89 -9.96 12.70
C LYS A 63 -18.90 -11.50 12.70
N PRO A 64 -17.76 -12.18 12.44
CA PRO A 64 -17.59 -13.61 12.69
C PRO A 64 -18.14 -14.04 14.06
N LYS A 65 -19.05 -15.02 14.08
CA LYS A 65 -19.66 -15.53 15.31
C LYS A 65 -18.58 -16.19 16.18
N GLY A 66 -18.57 -15.85 17.47
CA GLY A 66 -17.65 -16.45 18.46
C GLY A 66 -16.25 -15.86 18.52
N LYS A 67 -15.85 -14.96 17.60
CA LYS A 67 -14.56 -14.24 17.71
C LYS A 67 -14.69 -13.09 18.71
N VAL A 68 -13.80 -13.07 19.71
CA VAL A 68 -13.62 -11.93 20.61
C VAL A 68 -12.56 -11.02 20.00
N PHE A 69 -12.95 -9.80 19.61
CA PHE A 69 -12.05 -8.86 18.95
C PHE A 69 -11.21 -8.05 19.93
N GLN A 70 -9.97 -7.74 19.53
CA GLN A 70 -9.08 -6.85 20.27
C GLN A 70 -9.61 -5.42 20.27
N LYS A 71 -9.76 -4.81 21.46
CA LYS A 71 -10.15 -3.40 21.59
C LYS A 71 -9.00 -2.51 21.13
N GLU A 72 -9.33 -1.36 20.54
CA GLU A 72 -8.34 -0.37 20.13
C GLU A 72 -7.66 0.24 21.37
N ASP A 73 -6.33 0.11 21.44
CA ASP A 73 -5.50 0.66 22.51
C ASP A 73 -4.09 1.01 22.00
N VAL A 74 -3.24 1.59 22.85
CA VAL A 74 -1.89 2.06 22.47
C VAL A 74 -0.89 0.95 22.15
N LEU A 75 -1.18 -0.30 22.55
CA LEU A 75 -0.40 -1.49 22.24
C LEU A 75 -0.95 -2.22 21.00
N HIS A 76 -2.19 -1.93 20.59
CA HIS A 76 -2.85 -2.51 19.43
C HIS A 76 -3.36 -1.41 18.46
N PRO A 77 -2.49 -0.52 17.95
CA PRO A 77 -2.88 0.48 16.96
C PRO A 77 -3.42 -0.19 15.71
N GLY A 78 -4.35 0.48 15.03
CA GLY A 78 -4.86 0.03 13.73
C GLY A 78 -3.78 0.11 12.64
N VAL A 79 -4.00 -0.62 11.55
CA VAL A 79 -3.21 -0.58 10.33
C VAL A 79 -4.16 -0.45 9.15
N PHE A 80 -3.99 0.58 8.34
CA PHE A 80 -4.78 0.84 7.14
C PHE A 80 -3.85 0.99 5.94
N ILE A 81 -3.98 0.13 4.94
CA ILE A 81 -3.13 0.08 3.76
C ILE A 81 -4.03 0.27 2.53
N LEU A 82 -3.80 1.33 1.77
CA LEU A 82 -4.37 1.56 0.45
C LEU A 82 -3.26 1.43 -0.58
N VAL A 83 -3.26 0.30 -1.30
CA VAL A 83 -2.42 0.06 -2.46
C VAL A 83 -3.15 0.50 -3.72
N LEU A 84 -2.51 1.38 -4.48
CA LEU A 84 -2.94 1.81 -5.81
C LEU A 84 -1.99 1.17 -6.82
N ASP A 85 -2.45 0.14 -7.53
CA ASP A 85 -1.58 -0.60 -8.47
C ASP A 85 -1.00 0.37 -9.52
N SER A 86 0.23 0.12 -9.96
CA SER A 86 0.88 0.89 -11.03
C SER A 86 1.07 2.39 -10.73
N THR A 87 1.00 2.79 -9.45
CA THR A 87 1.12 4.18 -9.02
C THR A 87 2.53 4.48 -8.51
N SER A 88 3.28 5.27 -9.29
CA SER A 88 4.58 5.81 -8.89
C SER A 88 4.43 6.95 -7.87
N SER A 89 5.50 7.30 -7.17
CA SER A 89 5.52 8.45 -6.26
C SER A 89 5.14 9.73 -7.01
N SER A 90 5.76 9.98 -8.17
CA SER A 90 5.43 11.11 -9.04
C SER A 90 4.01 11.07 -9.61
N SER A 91 3.49 9.91 -10.04
CA SER A 91 2.11 9.83 -10.54
C SER A 91 1.10 10.03 -9.41
N GLY A 92 1.33 9.49 -8.22
CA GLY A 92 0.52 9.75 -7.03
C GLY A 92 0.53 11.23 -6.63
N ILE A 93 1.69 11.89 -6.67
CA ILE A 93 1.80 13.34 -6.45
C ILE A 93 0.97 14.13 -7.47
N ARG A 94 1.04 13.77 -8.76
CA ARG A 94 0.25 14.41 -9.83
C ARG A 94 -1.27 14.22 -9.68
N THR A 95 -1.71 13.01 -9.35
CA THR A 95 -3.08 12.57 -9.62
C THR A 95 -4.02 12.63 -8.42
N ILE A 96 -3.51 12.45 -7.19
CA ILE A 96 -4.32 12.49 -5.95
C ILE A 96 -3.97 13.70 -5.07
N MET A 97 -3.91 14.89 -5.67
CA MET A 97 -3.42 16.11 -5.02
C MET A 97 -4.21 16.53 -3.77
N LYS A 98 -5.55 16.47 -3.79
CA LYS A 98 -6.39 16.84 -2.63
C LYS A 98 -6.28 15.79 -1.52
N THR A 99 -6.14 14.53 -1.88
CA THR A 99 -5.85 13.45 -0.95
C THR A 99 -4.49 13.70 -0.27
N ASN A 100 -3.45 13.96 -1.06
CA ASN A 100 -2.11 14.31 -0.58
C ASN A 100 -2.12 15.54 0.36
N GLN A 101 -2.98 16.54 0.12
CA GLN A 101 -3.14 17.71 1.01
C GLN A 101 -3.74 17.39 2.39
N LEU A 102 -4.49 16.30 2.56
CA LEU A 102 -4.95 15.85 3.90
C LEU A 102 -3.85 15.15 4.68
N PHE A 103 -2.88 14.56 3.96
CA PHE A 103 -1.77 13.80 4.49
C PHE A 103 -0.54 14.67 4.78
N ILE A 104 -0.14 15.55 3.86
CA ILE A 104 1.18 16.20 3.84
C ILE A 104 1.05 17.70 4.14
N GLU A 105 1.98 18.23 4.94
CA GLU A 105 2.19 19.68 5.07
C GLU A 105 2.77 20.26 3.76
N ILE A 106 1.97 21.06 3.04
CA ILE A 106 2.46 21.86 1.90
C ILE A 106 2.74 23.29 2.36
N HIS A 107 4.02 23.63 2.50
CA HIS A 107 4.48 24.97 2.81
C HIS A 107 4.39 25.90 1.56
N VAL A 108 3.18 26.33 1.21
CA VAL A 108 2.96 27.30 0.11
C VAL A 108 3.28 28.70 0.60
N LYS A 109 4.47 29.21 0.27
CA LYS A 109 4.77 30.64 0.44
C LYS A 109 3.82 31.49 -0.43
N GLY A 110 3.15 32.46 0.19
CA GLY A 110 2.56 33.60 -0.52
C GLY A 110 1.05 33.54 -0.85
N ARG A 111 0.24 32.71 -0.20
CA ARG A 111 -1.23 32.83 -0.26
C ARG A 111 -1.88 32.73 1.13
N ASN A 112 -2.69 33.72 1.46
CA ASN A 112 -3.58 33.72 2.63
C ASN A 112 -4.72 32.71 2.39
N SER A 113 -4.49 31.43 2.70
CA SER A 113 -5.53 30.40 2.76
C SER A 113 -5.63 29.85 4.18
N GLU A 114 -6.61 30.35 4.93
CA GLU A 114 -6.87 30.08 6.34
C GLU A 114 -7.44 28.65 6.62
N VAL A 115 -7.11 27.67 5.77
CA VAL A 115 -7.60 26.28 5.86
C VAL A 115 -6.55 25.25 5.40
N LEU A 116 -5.32 25.31 5.93
CA LEU A 116 -4.36 24.20 5.83
C LEU A 116 -4.69 23.11 6.88
N ARG A 117 -5.80 22.39 6.68
CA ARG A 117 -6.24 21.31 7.60
C ARG A 117 -5.43 20.02 7.38
N GLN A 118 -4.30 19.92 8.09
CA GLN A 118 -3.54 18.68 8.25
C GLN A 118 -4.31 17.70 9.14
N LEU A 119 -4.75 16.55 8.61
CA LEU A 119 -5.45 15.54 9.42
C LEU A 119 -4.50 14.43 9.90
N TYR A 120 -3.56 14.04 9.05
CA TYR A 120 -2.80 12.80 9.25
C TYR A 120 -1.32 12.97 9.54
N ASP A 121 -0.74 14.16 9.35
CA ASP A 121 0.69 14.46 9.62
C ASP A 121 1.62 13.35 9.09
N ALA A 122 1.50 13.13 7.79
CA ALA A 122 2.10 12.00 7.09
C ALA A 122 3.39 12.40 6.37
N THR A 123 4.28 11.42 6.23
CA THR A 123 5.57 11.59 5.56
C THR A 123 5.59 10.76 4.28
N THR A 124 5.80 11.43 3.14
CA THR A 124 6.02 10.79 1.83
C THR A 124 7.47 10.36 1.66
N PHE A 125 7.67 9.12 1.25
CA PHE A 125 8.95 8.51 0.96
C PHE A 125 9.27 8.68 -0.53
N TYR A 126 10.33 9.45 -0.81
CA TYR A 126 10.65 9.86 -2.19
C TYR A 126 11.44 8.80 -2.95
N TYR A 127 12.14 7.91 -2.25
CA TYR A 127 13.02 6.89 -2.83
C TYR A 127 12.65 5.49 -2.36
N HIS A 128 11.35 5.19 -2.36
CA HIS A 128 10.82 3.84 -2.19
C HIS A 128 10.90 3.06 -3.50
N ASN A 129 11.22 1.77 -3.47
CA ASN A 129 11.52 0.97 -4.67
C ASN A 129 10.73 -0.33 -4.70
N LYS A 130 10.31 -0.72 -5.90
CA LYS A 130 9.69 -2.04 -6.12
C LYS A 130 10.72 -3.16 -5.99
N ALA A 131 10.30 -4.32 -5.50
CA ALA A 131 11.10 -5.53 -5.35
C ALA A 131 11.04 -6.49 -6.55
N GLY A 132 10.09 -6.28 -7.48
CA GLY A 132 9.97 -7.09 -8.68
C GLY A 132 9.11 -6.46 -9.77
N LEU A 133 8.94 -7.17 -10.89
CA LEU A 133 8.38 -6.59 -12.10
C LEU A 133 6.94 -6.08 -11.94
N ASN A 134 6.02 -6.92 -11.43
CA ASN A 134 4.58 -6.67 -11.33
C ASN A 134 4.06 -6.86 -9.89
N SER A 135 2.73 -6.81 -9.69
CA SER A 135 2.07 -6.83 -8.38
C SER A 135 2.47 -8.00 -7.49
N ARG A 136 2.62 -9.21 -8.05
CA ARG A 136 2.88 -10.44 -7.27
C ARG A 136 4.21 -10.47 -6.51
N PRO A 137 5.40 -10.25 -7.12
CA PRO A 137 6.65 -10.19 -6.38
C PRO A 137 6.71 -9.01 -5.41
N ASN A 138 6.02 -7.91 -5.69
CA ASN A 138 5.91 -6.79 -4.75
C ASN A 138 5.06 -7.16 -3.53
N ALA A 139 3.91 -7.83 -3.71
CA ALA A 139 3.11 -8.36 -2.60
C ALA A 139 3.88 -9.37 -1.73
N PHE A 140 4.66 -10.28 -2.35
CA PHE A 140 5.54 -11.20 -1.60
C PHE A 140 6.61 -10.44 -0.79
N ALA A 141 7.22 -9.39 -1.35
CA ALA A 141 8.16 -8.56 -0.61
C ALA A 141 7.47 -7.78 0.53
N MET A 142 6.31 -7.15 0.26
CA MET A 142 5.51 -6.35 1.20
C MET A 142 5.03 -7.13 2.43
N PHE A 143 4.54 -8.36 2.24
CA PHE A 143 3.85 -9.09 3.30
C PHE A 143 4.58 -10.33 3.80
N SER A 144 5.59 -10.85 3.08
CA SER A 144 6.38 -12.02 3.53
C SER A 144 7.90 -11.83 3.57
N GLY A 145 8.38 -10.64 3.17
CA GLY A 145 9.82 -10.33 3.11
C GLY A 145 10.61 -11.19 2.12
N THR A 146 9.96 -11.96 1.25
CA THR A 146 10.56 -13.03 0.43
C THR A 146 10.70 -12.59 -1.03
N ARG A 147 11.89 -12.75 -1.64
CA ARG A 147 12.08 -12.52 -3.08
C ARG A 147 11.63 -13.76 -3.86
N ILE A 148 10.56 -13.61 -4.64
CA ILE A 148 10.12 -14.66 -5.57
C ILE A 148 10.65 -14.49 -7.01
N SER A 149 11.19 -13.31 -7.33
CA SER A 149 11.79 -12.99 -8.65
C SER A 149 13.18 -13.59 -8.78
N GLU A 150 13.51 -14.17 -9.93
CA GLU A 150 14.90 -14.44 -10.31
C GLU A 150 15.69 -13.13 -10.48
N LEU A 151 16.99 -13.15 -10.18
CA LEU A 151 17.92 -12.05 -10.50
C LEU A 151 18.82 -12.44 -11.69
N ASP A 152 19.32 -11.42 -12.39
CA ASP A 152 20.30 -11.59 -13.46
C ASP A 152 21.63 -12.15 -12.91
N GLU A 153 21.97 -13.39 -13.28
CA GLU A 153 23.16 -14.10 -12.78
C GLU A 153 24.48 -13.40 -13.15
N PHE A 154 24.52 -12.65 -14.26
CA PHE A 154 25.72 -11.89 -14.65
C PHE A 154 25.97 -10.70 -13.70
N ARG A 155 24.93 -10.02 -13.25
CA ARG A 155 25.00 -8.94 -12.24
C ARG A 155 25.07 -9.44 -10.80
N PHE A 156 24.47 -10.60 -10.52
CA PHE A 156 24.30 -11.14 -9.17
C PHE A 156 24.70 -12.63 -9.09
N PRO A 157 25.97 -12.97 -9.39
CA PRO A 157 26.42 -14.36 -9.46
C PRO A 157 26.24 -15.10 -8.14
N GLY A 158 25.73 -16.33 -8.20
CA GLY A 158 25.38 -17.15 -7.05
C GLY A 158 24.19 -16.64 -6.22
N LYS A 159 23.45 -15.64 -6.71
CA LYS A 159 22.28 -15.04 -6.03
C LYS A 159 21.04 -14.89 -6.92
N SER A 160 21.10 -15.38 -8.17
CA SER A 160 19.97 -15.39 -9.12
C SER A 160 18.72 -16.06 -8.54
N THR A 161 18.86 -17.30 -8.06
CA THR A 161 17.75 -18.19 -7.67
C THR A 161 16.74 -17.55 -6.72
N SER A 162 15.45 -17.68 -7.05
CA SER A 162 14.33 -17.29 -6.18
C SER A 162 14.38 -17.99 -4.81
N GLU A 163 14.00 -17.29 -3.73
CA GLU A 163 13.86 -17.90 -2.39
C GLU A 163 12.61 -18.79 -2.29
N HIS A 164 11.67 -18.66 -3.23
CA HIS A 164 10.44 -19.46 -3.29
C HIS A 164 10.05 -19.73 -4.75
N PRO A 165 10.80 -20.60 -5.47
CA PRO A 165 10.62 -20.81 -6.91
C PRO A 165 9.24 -21.43 -7.25
N ASN A 166 8.71 -22.28 -6.37
CA ASN A 166 7.39 -22.90 -6.54
C ASN A 166 6.23 -22.05 -5.98
N SER A 167 6.47 -20.79 -5.61
CA SER A 167 5.50 -19.86 -5.00
C SER A 167 4.15 -19.75 -5.71
N CYS A 168 4.05 -20.05 -7.02
CA CYS A 168 2.79 -20.01 -7.74
C CYS A 168 1.89 -21.21 -7.42
N LYS A 169 2.49 -22.40 -7.29
CA LYS A 169 1.81 -23.66 -6.94
C LYS A 169 1.58 -23.78 -5.44
N ASP A 170 2.59 -23.41 -4.65
CA ASP A 170 2.57 -23.57 -3.20
C ASP A 170 1.68 -22.51 -2.53
N GLY A 171 1.67 -21.30 -3.10
CA GLY A 171 0.97 -20.14 -2.59
C GLY A 171 1.75 -19.42 -1.49
N VAL A 172 1.02 -18.60 -0.74
CA VAL A 172 1.51 -17.82 0.40
C VAL A 172 1.63 -18.72 1.63
N LYS A 173 2.80 -18.70 2.29
CA LYS A 173 3.03 -19.42 3.55
C LYS A 173 2.52 -18.56 4.72
N ARG A 174 1.58 -19.10 5.51
CA ARG A 174 0.95 -18.41 6.64
C ARG A 174 1.99 -17.84 7.62
N ASN A 175 2.90 -18.69 8.08
CA ASN A 175 3.87 -18.38 9.13
C ASN A 175 4.92 -17.35 8.70
N ASP A 176 5.10 -17.14 7.40
CA ASP A 176 6.01 -16.15 6.84
C ASP A 176 5.32 -14.79 6.57
N THR A 177 3.99 -14.71 6.68
CA THR A 177 3.19 -13.60 6.16
C THR A 177 2.59 -12.73 7.27
N VAL A 178 3.04 -11.48 7.35
CA VAL A 178 2.78 -10.55 8.46
C VAL A 178 1.30 -10.18 8.65
N THR A 179 0.46 -10.33 7.62
CA THR A 179 -1.00 -10.21 7.75
C THR A 179 -1.54 -11.11 8.87
N TYR A 180 -1.03 -12.33 9.01
CA TYR A 180 -1.53 -13.27 10.00
C TYR A 180 -1.13 -12.89 11.43
N ASP A 181 -0.09 -12.07 11.64
CA ASP A 181 0.26 -11.56 12.96
C ASP A 181 -0.85 -10.69 13.55
N PHE A 182 -1.48 -9.83 12.73
CA PHE A 182 -2.63 -9.03 13.16
C PHE A 182 -3.88 -9.89 13.38
N VAL A 183 -4.10 -10.89 12.52
CA VAL A 183 -5.24 -11.81 12.61
C VAL A 183 -5.18 -12.65 13.90
N ASP A 184 -4.00 -13.17 14.24
CA ASP A 184 -3.75 -13.96 15.46
C ASP A 184 -3.83 -13.10 16.74
N GLN A 185 -3.65 -11.78 16.61
CA GLN A 185 -3.90 -10.79 17.66
C GLN A 185 -5.37 -10.36 17.74
N ASN A 186 -6.29 -11.10 17.10
CA ASN A 186 -7.73 -10.83 17.09
C ASN A 186 -8.13 -9.44 16.60
N TYR A 187 -7.33 -8.83 15.73
CA TYR A 187 -7.75 -7.64 14.99
C TYR A 187 -8.99 -7.97 14.15
N ALA A 188 -9.86 -6.97 13.96
CA ALA A 188 -10.83 -6.99 12.89
C ALA A 188 -10.08 -6.81 11.57
N SER A 189 -10.17 -7.79 10.67
CA SER A 189 -9.30 -7.85 9.51
C SER A 189 -10.06 -7.89 8.18
N VAL A 190 -9.60 -7.13 7.20
CA VAL A 190 -10.13 -7.11 5.84
C VAL A 190 -9.02 -7.04 4.79
N ILE A 191 -9.10 -7.90 3.78
CA ILE A 191 -8.39 -7.77 2.51
C ILE A 191 -9.44 -7.60 1.40
N ALA A 192 -9.40 -6.45 0.74
CA ALA A 192 -10.31 -6.10 -0.33
C ALA A 192 -9.53 -5.73 -1.61
N GLU A 193 -9.57 -6.60 -2.59
CA GLU A 193 -8.91 -6.46 -3.90
C GLU A 193 -10.01 -6.33 -4.98
N ASP A 194 -9.85 -5.41 -5.95
CA ASP A 194 -10.89 -5.11 -6.96
C ASP A 194 -10.73 -5.84 -8.31
N TRP A 195 -9.65 -6.62 -8.45
CA TRP A 195 -9.32 -7.46 -9.60
C TRP A 195 -8.75 -8.82 -9.14
N VAL A 196 -8.00 -9.52 -10.01
CA VAL A 196 -7.23 -10.71 -9.63
C VAL A 196 -6.26 -10.34 -8.51
N GLY A 197 -6.40 -10.98 -7.34
CA GLY A 197 -5.61 -10.65 -6.17
C GLY A 197 -4.10 -10.76 -6.41
N ALA A 198 -3.32 -9.89 -5.77
CA ALA A 198 -1.90 -9.69 -6.09
C ALA A 198 -1.08 -10.99 -5.94
N PHE A 199 -1.44 -11.87 -5.01
CA PHE A 199 -0.81 -13.18 -4.82
C PHE A 199 -1.29 -14.26 -5.80
N ASN A 200 -2.45 -14.05 -6.43
CA ASN A 200 -3.11 -14.96 -7.34
C ASN A 200 -2.76 -14.72 -8.82
N TRP A 201 -2.27 -13.53 -9.18
CA TRP A 201 -1.88 -13.25 -10.57
C TRP A 201 -0.71 -14.14 -11.07
N PRO A 202 -0.73 -14.67 -12.31
CA PRO A 202 -1.85 -14.68 -13.25
C PRO A 202 -2.86 -15.79 -13.00
N ASN A 203 -2.41 -16.96 -12.51
CA ASN A 203 -3.23 -18.14 -12.19
C ASN A 203 -2.58 -18.96 -11.06
N CYS A 204 -2.12 -18.27 -10.02
CA CYS A 204 -1.42 -18.83 -8.87
C CYS A 204 -2.38 -19.05 -7.69
N LYS A 205 -1.99 -19.97 -6.78
CA LYS A 205 -2.82 -20.39 -5.64
C LYS A 205 -3.14 -19.28 -4.63
N GLY A 206 -2.29 -18.27 -4.52
CA GLY A 206 -2.44 -17.17 -3.57
C GLY A 206 -2.54 -17.66 -2.12
N TYR A 207 -3.56 -17.20 -1.39
CA TYR A 207 -3.82 -17.64 -0.02
C TYR A 207 -4.54 -19.00 0.02
N GLY A 208 -3.98 -19.98 0.74
CA GLY A 208 -4.57 -21.32 0.88
C GLY A 208 -5.93 -21.32 1.60
N ILE A 209 -6.04 -20.55 2.68
CA ILE A 209 -7.28 -20.24 3.41
C ILE A 209 -7.54 -18.72 3.35
N PRO A 210 -8.80 -18.25 3.49
CA PRO A 210 -9.08 -16.81 3.58
C PRO A 210 -8.16 -16.14 4.63
N PRO A 211 -7.42 -15.09 4.24
CA PRO A 211 -6.38 -14.52 5.10
C PRO A 211 -6.90 -13.61 6.21
N THR A 212 -8.19 -13.25 6.18
CA THR A 212 -8.80 -12.23 7.06
C THR A 212 -10.27 -12.55 7.31
N ASP A 213 -10.88 -11.86 8.29
CA ASP A 213 -12.30 -11.99 8.64
C ASP A 213 -13.23 -11.62 7.47
N HIS A 214 -12.77 -10.69 6.62
CA HIS A 214 -13.46 -10.22 5.41
C HIS A 214 -12.49 -10.30 4.23
N TYR A 215 -12.73 -11.19 3.26
CA TYR A 215 -11.85 -11.38 2.11
C TYR A 215 -12.62 -11.42 0.79
N THR A 216 -12.26 -10.58 -0.18
CA THR A 216 -12.95 -10.50 -1.48
C THR A 216 -12.36 -11.40 -2.57
N GLY A 217 -11.07 -11.76 -2.47
CA GLY A 217 -10.25 -12.25 -3.59
C GLY A 217 -10.45 -13.71 -4.05
N ARG A 218 -11.64 -14.30 -3.96
CA ARG A 218 -11.87 -15.70 -4.40
C ARG A 218 -13.06 -15.95 -5.34
N ASP A 219 -14.00 -15.02 -5.53
CA ASP A 219 -15.15 -15.25 -6.42
C ASP A 219 -15.44 -14.07 -7.36
N GLU A 220 -14.70 -14.07 -8.48
CA GLU A 220 -14.89 -13.14 -9.59
C GLU A 220 -16.29 -13.23 -10.23
N LYS A 221 -17.01 -14.36 -10.11
CA LYS A 221 -18.37 -14.51 -10.65
C LYS A 221 -19.41 -13.84 -9.75
N ILE A 222 -19.30 -14.01 -8.42
CA ILE A 222 -20.09 -13.24 -7.46
C ILE A 222 -19.81 -11.76 -7.70
N PHE A 223 -18.54 -11.35 -7.74
CA PHE A 223 -18.18 -9.97 -8.01
C PHE A 223 -18.79 -9.47 -9.32
N LYS A 224 -18.50 -10.08 -10.48
CA LYS A 224 -19.01 -9.68 -11.80
C LYS A 224 -20.53 -9.52 -11.88
N ASN A 225 -21.29 -10.44 -11.30
CA ASN A 225 -22.75 -10.45 -11.36
C ASN A 225 -23.44 -9.45 -10.41
N TYR A 226 -22.69 -8.86 -9.47
CA TYR A 226 -23.23 -8.04 -8.39
C TYR A 226 -22.62 -6.62 -8.34
N PHE A 227 -21.37 -6.44 -8.73
CA PHE A 227 -20.67 -5.17 -8.67
C PHE A 227 -20.55 -4.44 -10.03
N TYR A 228 -20.58 -5.16 -11.17
CA TYR A 228 -20.03 -4.65 -12.46
C TYR A 228 -21.08 -4.41 -13.56
N THR A 229 -22.39 -4.45 -13.27
CA THR A 229 -23.45 -4.27 -14.28
C THR A 229 -24.43 -3.16 -13.92
N GLY A 230 -24.60 -2.18 -14.81
CA GLY A 230 -25.78 -1.30 -14.86
C GLY A 230 -25.69 0.05 -14.13
N GLU A 231 -24.56 0.40 -13.49
CA GLU A 231 -24.46 1.61 -12.67
C GLU A 231 -23.32 2.54 -13.11
N CYS A 232 -23.50 3.85 -12.86
CA CYS A 232 -22.46 4.87 -12.99
C CYS A 232 -21.42 4.84 -11.87
N GLN A 233 -21.09 3.65 -11.36
CA GLN A 233 -20.15 3.44 -10.27
C GLN A 233 -19.02 2.49 -10.68
N GLU A 234 -17.81 2.85 -10.28
CA GLU A 234 -16.63 1.99 -10.40
C GLU A 234 -16.46 1.07 -9.20
N THR A 235 -15.70 -0.01 -9.39
CA THR A 235 -15.32 -0.97 -8.36
C THR A 235 -14.85 -0.32 -7.07
N TYR A 236 -14.02 0.72 -7.17
CA TYR A 236 -13.47 1.42 -6.00
C TYR A 236 -14.53 2.14 -5.17
N HIS A 237 -15.64 2.61 -5.75
CA HIS A 237 -16.71 3.26 -4.99
C HIS A 237 -17.35 2.22 -4.07
N LYS A 238 -17.78 1.09 -4.65
CA LYS A 238 -18.43 -0.01 -3.92
C LYS A 238 -17.49 -0.63 -2.88
N LEU A 239 -16.21 -0.78 -3.22
CA LEU A 239 -15.19 -1.30 -2.30
C LEU A 239 -14.93 -0.33 -1.14
N LEU A 240 -14.72 0.96 -1.40
CA LEU A 240 -14.49 1.94 -0.33
C LEU A 240 -15.74 2.23 0.51
N ASP A 241 -16.94 2.16 -0.06
CA ASP A 241 -18.18 2.21 0.71
C ASP A 241 -18.34 0.97 1.63
N TYR A 242 -17.95 -0.22 1.16
CA TYR A 242 -17.86 -1.42 2.00
C TYR A 242 -16.83 -1.24 3.13
N ILE A 243 -15.66 -0.67 2.84
CA ILE A 243 -14.67 -0.35 3.88
C ILE A 243 -15.19 0.73 4.85
N SER A 244 -15.96 1.73 4.39
CA SER A 244 -16.63 2.68 5.28
C SER A 244 -17.48 1.94 6.30
N LYS A 245 -18.35 1.03 5.83
CA LYS A 245 -19.21 0.21 6.69
C LYS A 245 -18.39 -0.67 7.64
N PHE A 246 -17.25 -1.19 7.20
CA PHE A 246 -16.32 -1.94 8.05
C PHE A 246 -15.73 -1.06 9.16
N LEU A 247 -15.24 0.13 8.83
CA LEU A 247 -14.70 1.08 9.82
C LEU A 247 -15.78 1.52 10.82
N ASP A 248 -17.04 1.63 10.38
CA ASP A 248 -18.19 1.97 11.22
C ASP A 248 -18.56 0.81 12.16
N GLU A 249 -18.67 -0.43 11.66
CA GLU A 249 -19.01 -1.64 12.43
C GLU A 249 -17.93 -2.01 13.47
N TYR A 250 -16.66 -1.82 13.14
CA TYR A 250 -15.51 -2.09 14.03
C TYR A 250 -14.99 -0.84 14.76
N ASN A 251 -15.85 0.16 14.97
CA ASN A 251 -15.48 1.33 15.78
C ASN A 251 -15.06 0.92 17.22
N GLY A 252 -13.92 1.42 17.70
CA GLY A 252 -13.32 1.04 18.99
C GLY A 252 -12.63 -0.33 19.03
N ILE A 253 -12.51 -1.03 17.90
CA ILE A 253 -11.79 -2.30 17.73
C ILE A 253 -10.51 -2.07 16.92
N SER A 254 -9.43 -2.78 17.21
CA SER A 254 -8.18 -2.74 16.43
C SER A 254 -8.37 -3.37 15.06
N LYS A 255 -7.89 -2.69 14.01
CA LYS A 255 -8.24 -2.99 12.60
C LYS A 255 -7.00 -3.27 11.77
N PHE A 256 -7.03 -4.31 10.96
CA PHE A 256 -6.06 -4.51 9.87
C PHE A 256 -6.83 -4.41 8.56
N VAL A 257 -6.63 -3.32 7.82
CA VAL A 257 -7.27 -3.05 6.54
C VAL A 257 -6.21 -3.06 5.47
N MET A 258 -6.37 -3.91 4.46
CA MET A 258 -5.61 -3.82 3.21
C MET A 258 -6.60 -3.76 2.05
N ILE A 259 -6.39 -2.74 1.21
CA ILE A 259 -7.17 -2.46 0.01
C ILE A 259 -6.19 -2.43 -1.16
N TRP A 260 -6.48 -3.17 -2.23
CA TRP A 260 -5.71 -3.14 -3.47
C TRP A 260 -6.61 -2.74 -4.64
N LEU A 261 -6.40 -1.55 -5.17
CA LEU A 261 -7.16 -0.99 -6.29
C LEU A 261 -6.31 -1.06 -7.56
N SER A 262 -6.63 -2.02 -8.42
CA SER A 262 -5.93 -2.29 -9.67
C SER A 262 -6.58 -1.56 -10.84
N LEU A 263 -7.91 -1.64 -10.96
CA LEU A 263 -8.64 -1.23 -12.17
C LEU A 263 -8.62 0.28 -12.44
N ILE A 264 -8.25 1.11 -11.46
CA ILE A 264 -8.21 2.56 -11.62
C ILE A 264 -7.07 3.01 -12.53
N ALA A 265 -5.89 2.39 -12.37
CA ALA A 265 -4.61 2.94 -12.79
C ALA A 265 -3.67 1.95 -13.50
N HIS A 266 -3.90 0.63 -13.42
CA HIS A 266 -3.01 -0.41 -13.96
C HIS A 266 -2.55 -0.15 -15.42
N ASP A 267 -3.48 0.31 -16.26
CA ASP A 267 -3.22 0.63 -17.67
C ASP A 267 -3.31 2.14 -18.00
N SER A 268 -3.42 3.03 -16.99
CA SER A 268 -3.68 4.46 -17.20
C SER A 268 -3.00 5.39 -16.22
N ALA A 269 -2.04 6.17 -16.73
CA ALA A 269 -1.40 7.28 -16.02
C ALA A 269 -2.34 8.42 -15.61
N SER A 270 -3.51 8.51 -16.26
CA SER A 270 -4.51 9.54 -15.98
C SER A 270 -5.64 9.03 -15.08
N GLY A 271 -5.62 7.75 -14.72
CA GLY A 271 -6.73 7.10 -14.04
C GLY A 271 -7.12 7.80 -12.74
N LEU A 272 -6.16 8.00 -11.85
CA LEU A 272 -6.40 8.51 -10.50
C LEU A 272 -6.92 9.96 -10.42
N TYR A 273 -6.82 10.78 -11.48
CA TYR A 273 -7.33 12.15 -11.46
C TYR A 273 -8.83 12.23 -11.12
N ARG A 274 -9.62 11.25 -11.59
CA ARG A 274 -11.07 11.20 -11.33
C ARG A 274 -11.43 10.81 -9.89
N THR A 275 -10.51 10.17 -9.16
CA THR A 275 -10.78 9.55 -7.85
C THR A 275 -10.36 10.41 -6.66
N ASP A 276 -9.51 11.43 -6.89
CA ASP A 276 -8.92 12.27 -5.85
C ASP A 276 -9.94 12.91 -4.88
N ASN A 277 -11.05 13.46 -5.40
CA ASN A 277 -12.11 14.00 -4.55
C ASN A 277 -12.71 12.93 -3.63
N TYR A 278 -12.99 11.74 -4.18
CA TYR A 278 -13.64 10.66 -3.45
C TYR A 278 -12.71 10.06 -2.38
N PHE A 279 -11.42 9.89 -2.70
CA PHE A 279 -10.40 9.47 -1.71
C PHE A 279 -10.23 10.53 -0.60
N ALA A 280 -10.15 11.82 -0.94
CA ALA A 280 -10.07 12.89 0.05
C ALA A 280 -11.31 12.93 0.96
N ASP A 281 -12.51 12.75 0.40
CA ASP A 281 -13.75 12.73 1.16
C ASP A 281 -13.86 11.49 2.06
N PHE A 282 -13.45 10.31 1.58
CA PHE A 282 -13.35 9.09 2.38
C PHE A 282 -12.42 9.28 3.59
N PHE A 283 -11.18 9.75 3.38
CA PHE A 283 -10.24 9.98 4.48
C PHE A 283 -10.74 11.08 5.43
N ARG A 284 -11.38 12.14 4.94
CA ARG A 284 -12.00 13.16 5.82
C ARG A 284 -13.13 12.59 6.67
N LYS A 285 -14.01 11.75 6.09
CA LYS A 285 -15.12 11.08 6.79
C LYS A 285 -14.62 10.14 7.89
N HIS A 286 -13.53 9.42 7.65
CA HIS A 286 -13.01 8.40 8.56
C HIS A 286 -11.85 8.86 9.46
N ALA A 287 -11.46 10.13 9.43
CA ALA A 287 -10.35 10.70 10.21
C ALA A 287 -10.34 10.27 11.69
N LYS A 288 -11.48 10.37 12.40
CA LYS A 288 -11.59 9.94 13.80
C LYS A 288 -11.45 8.42 13.99
N LYS A 289 -11.94 7.61 13.05
CA LYS A 289 -11.88 6.14 13.12
C LYS A 289 -10.51 5.55 12.75
N LEU A 290 -9.64 6.40 12.20
CA LEU A 290 -8.27 6.08 11.79
C LEU A 290 -7.22 6.85 12.62
N GLU A 291 -7.62 7.65 13.62
CA GLU A 291 -6.66 8.53 14.33
C GLU A 291 -5.62 7.76 15.16
N ASN A 292 -5.95 6.54 15.60
CA ASN A 292 -5.03 5.62 16.28
C ASN A 292 -4.46 4.53 15.34
N SER A 293 -4.45 4.77 14.02
CA SER A 293 -3.94 3.83 13.03
C SER A 293 -2.64 4.31 12.38
N PHE A 294 -1.75 3.37 12.07
CA PHE A 294 -0.76 3.56 11.01
C PHE A 294 -1.49 3.51 9.67
N ILE A 295 -1.27 4.51 8.82
CA ILE A 295 -1.93 4.61 7.52
C ILE A 295 -0.87 4.67 6.43
N PHE A 296 -1.02 3.80 5.44
CA PHE A 296 -0.13 3.67 4.30
C PHE A 296 -0.93 3.91 3.04
N VAL A 297 -0.58 4.93 2.27
CA VAL A 297 -1.08 5.13 0.90
C VAL A 297 0.12 4.90 -0.02
N MET A 298 0.07 3.86 -0.84
CA MET A 298 1.25 3.38 -1.55
C MET A 298 0.93 2.78 -2.91
N GLY A 299 1.95 2.60 -3.72
CA GLY A 299 1.94 1.72 -4.89
C GLY A 299 2.76 0.46 -4.64
N ASP A 300 2.54 -0.53 -5.48
CA ASP A 300 3.36 -1.74 -5.56
C ASP A 300 4.54 -1.55 -6.53
N HIS A 301 4.26 -0.92 -7.68
CA HIS A 301 5.18 -0.41 -8.70
C HIS A 301 4.57 0.82 -9.40
N GLY A 302 5.30 1.49 -10.29
CA GLY A 302 4.75 2.51 -11.18
C GLY A 302 4.13 1.92 -12.47
N LEU A 303 3.73 2.77 -13.41
CA LEU A 303 3.08 2.34 -14.65
C LEU A 303 4.04 1.57 -15.56
N ARG A 304 3.69 0.32 -15.88
CA ARG A 304 4.57 -0.64 -16.59
C ARG A 304 4.42 -0.68 -18.10
N PHE A 305 3.50 0.11 -18.66
CA PHE A 305 3.08 0.00 -20.05
C PHE A 305 2.86 1.38 -20.71
N GLY A 306 2.63 1.38 -22.02
CA GLY A 306 2.30 2.58 -22.79
C GLY A 306 3.47 3.55 -23.01
N GLY A 307 3.17 4.69 -23.66
CA GLY A 307 4.17 5.68 -24.07
C GLY A 307 4.95 6.29 -22.91
N ILE A 308 4.29 6.57 -21.77
CA ILE A 308 4.97 7.06 -20.56
C ILE A 308 6.11 6.13 -20.16
N ARG A 309 5.88 4.81 -20.10
CA ARG A 309 6.90 3.86 -19.66
C ARG A 309 8.12 3.78 -20.59
N GLN A 310 8.00 4.24 -21.83
CA GLN A 310 9.11 4.31 -22.78
C GLN A 310 10.00 5.55 -22.52
N THR A 311 9.42 6.66 -22.01
CA THR A 311 10.17 7.88 -21.66
C THR A 311 11.16 7.65 -20.50
N PRO A 312 12.35 8.29 -20.50
CA PRO A 312 13.31 8.24 -19.38
C PRO A 312 12.74 8.55 -17.98
N PRO A 313 11.85 9.56 -17.76
CA PRO A 313 11.19 9.73 -16.47
C PRO A 313 10.27 8.54 -16.15
N GLY A 314 9.46 8.06 -17.09
CA GLY A 314 8.57 6.92 -16.87
C GLY A 314 9.28 5.60 -16.53
N GLN A 315 10.48 5.35 -17.06
CA GLN A 315 11.29 4.20 -16.62
C GLN A 315 11.74 4.33 -15.15
N THR A 316 11.91 5.56 -14.67
CA THR A 316 12.29 5.82 -13.28
C THR A 316 11.07 5.72 -12.37
N GLU A 317 9.93 6.29 -12.79
CA GLU A 317 8.64 6.20 -12.09
C GLU A 317 8.19 4.75 -11.89
N ASP A 318 8.34 3.89 -12.89
CA ASP A 318 8.05 2.44 -12.79
C ASP A 318 8.74 1.79 -11.58
N ASN A 319 9.99 2.16 -11.32
CA ASN A 319 10.78 1.59 -10.24
C ASN A 319 10.55 2.27 -8.88
N ASN A 320 9.87 3.41 -8.86
CA ASN A 320 9.65 4.25 -7.67
C ASN A 320 8.15 4.33 -7.30
N PRO A 321 7.56 3.26 -6.74
CA PRO A 321 6.18 3.27 -6.25
C PRO A 321 5.92 4.39 -5.23
N LEU A 322 4.67 4.85 -5.17
CA LEU A 322 4.19 5.76 -4.13
C LEU A 322 4.38 5.13 -2.74
N LEU A 323 4.74 5.94 -1.75
CA LEU A 323 4.61 5.58 -0.34
C LEU A 323 4.46 6.85 0.51
N THR A 324 3.34 6.95 1.23
CA THR A 324 3.07 7.96 2.25
C THR A 324 2.63 7.27 3.54
N ILE A 325 3.31 7.57 4.64
CA ILE A 325 3.10 6.96 5.97
C ILE A 325 2.56 8.01 6.94
N ALA A 326 1.37 7.77 7.49
CA ALA A 326 0.84 8.50 8.64
C ALA A 326 0.94 7.64 9.91
N LEU A 327 1.25 8.29 11.03
CA LEU A 327 1.38 7.64 12.33
C LEU A 327 0.08 7.78 13.15
N PRO A 328 -0.21 6.83 14.07
CA PRO A 328 -1.17 7.03 15.14
C PRO A 328 -0.92 8.36 15.87
N LYS A 329 -1.99 9.11 16.14
CA LYS A 329 -1.95 10.47 16.71
C LYS A 329 -1.13 10.55 18.00
N TYR A 330 -1.23 9.53 18.86
CA TYR A 330 -0.49 9.47 20.12
C TYR A 330 1.02 9.24 19.95
N LEU A 331 1.48 8.76 18.78
CA LEU A 331 2.90 8.58 18.46
C LEU A 331 3.55 9.81 17.82
N ARG A 332 2.75 10.78 17.32
CA ARG A 332 3.26 11.98 16.62
C ARG A 332 4.07 12.93 17.53
N SER A 333 3.91 12.82 18.85
CA SER A 333 4.72 13.55 19.83
C SER A 333 6.09 12.92 20.09
N ASN A 334 6.35 11.67 19.66
CA ASN A 334 7.62 11.00 19.86
C ASN A 334 8.68 11.57 18.88
N LYS A 335 9.55 12.43 19.41
CA LYS A 335 10.58 13.14 18.63
C LYS A 335 11.56 12.19 17.91
N GLN A 336 11.90 11.05 18.52
CA GLN A 336 12.82 10.08 17.91
C GLN A 336 12.15 9.42 16.68
N LEU A 337 10.92 8.93 16.84
CA LEU A 337 10.14 8.34 15.76
C LEU A 337 9.94 9.31 14.59
N ILE A 338 9.56 10.56 14.87
CA ILE A 338 9.38 11.59 13.84
C ILE A 338 10.70 11.91 13.13
N LEU A 339 11.83 11.96 13.85
CA LEU A 339 13.14 12.17 13.25
C LEU A 339 13.54 10.99 12.35
N ASN A 340 13.37 9.75 12.81
CA ASN A 340 13.63 8.54 12.03
C ASN A 340 12.81 8.55 10.74
N LEU A 341 11.49 8.76 10.83
CA LEU A 341 10.58 8.77 9.69
C LEU A 341 10.97 9.86 8.66
N LYS A 342 11.30 11.07 9.13
CA LYS A 342 11.73 12.20 8.28
C LYS A 342 13.10 11.98 7.63
N GLN A 343 14.03 11.28 8.28
CA GLN A 343 15.30 10.88 7.66
C GLN A 343 15.10 9.76 6.64
N ASN A 344 14.33 8.73 6.99
CA ASN A 344 14.11 7.54 6.18
C ASN A 344 13.34 7.83 4.89
N SER A 345 12.47 8.83 4.90
CA SER A 345 11.76 9.28 3.70
C SER A 345 12.67 9.84 2.60
N ARG A 346 13.92 10.19 2.95
CA ARG A 346 14.99 10.62 2.04
C ARG A 346 16.05 9.54 1.80
N ARG A 347 15.88 8.32 2.31
CA ARG A 347 16.76 7.16 2.11
C ARG A 347 16.19 6.19 1.08
N HIS A 348 17.06 5.36 0.49
CA HIS A 348 16.65 4.27 -0.39
C HIS A 348 15.91 3.20 0.42
N THR A 349 14.59 3.05 0.19
CA THR A 349 13.73 2.04 0.81
C THR A 349 13.08 1.16 -0.25
N SER A 350 12.52 0.04 0.16
CA SER A 350 11.93 -0.97 -0.72
C SER A 350 10.73 -1.65 -0.08
N GLN A 351 9.97 -2.42 -0.87
CA GLN A 351 8.86 -3.24 -0.36
C GLN A 351 9.27 -4.22 0.77
N PHE A 352 10.56 -4.61 0.87
CA PHE A 352 11.06 -5.40 2.00
C PHE A 352 11.09 -4.60 3.31
N ASP A 353 11.40 -3.31 3.26
CA ASP A 353 11.37 -2.43 4.44
C ASP A 353 9.93 -2.19 4.93
N PHE A 354 8.96 -2.22 4.01
CA PHE A 354 7.54 -2.22 4.36
C PHE A 354 7.15 -3.48 5.15
N TYR A 355 7.62 -4.68 4.75
CA TYR A 355 7.45 -5.90 5.56
C TYR A 355 8.06 -5.78 6.95
N ALA A 356 9.32 -5.33 7.07
CA ALA A 356 9.94 -5.12 8.38
C ALA A 356 9.20 -4.07 9.22
N THR A 357 8.63 -3.04 8.60
CA THR A 357 7.80 -2.03 9.26
C THR A 357 6.51 -2.64 9.81
N LEU A 358 5.79 -3.44 9.02
CA LEU A 358 4.59 -4.14 9.49
C LEU A 358 4.91 -5.14 10.62
N TYR A 359 6.05 -5.86 10.52
CA TYR A 359 6.50 -6.80 11.54
C TYR A 359 6.87 -6.10 12.86
N ASP A 360 7.55 -4.95 12.78
CA ASP A 360 7.88 -4.10 13.92
C ASP A 360 6.60 -3.62 14.63
N ILE A 361 5.62 -3.11 13.88
CA ILE A 361 4.31 -2.71 14.42
C ILE A 361 3.57 -3.89 15.06
N ALA A 362 3.54 -5.05 14.38
CA ALA A 362 2.78 -6.22 14.83
C ALA A 362 3.40 -6.92 16.04
N ARG A 363 4.73 -6.85 16.23
CA ARG A 363 5.44 -7.65 17.25
C ARG A 363 6.49 -6.89 18.05
N TYR A 364 7.43 -6.20 17.42
CA TYR A 364 8.62 -5.72 18.12
C TYR A 364 8.40 -4.42 18.89
N ALA A 365 7.92 -3.35 18.25
CA ALA A 365 7.62 -2.06 18.90
C ALA A 365 6.63 -2.19 20.08
N ARG A 366 5.76 -3.22 20.03
CA ARG A 366 4.83 -3.56 21.11
C ARG A 366 5.52 -3.93 22.43
N LYS A 367 6.70 -4.57 22.39
CA LYS A 367 7.45 -5.02 23.58
C LYS A 367 7.88 -3.86 24.48
N ASP A 368 8.16 -2.70 23.88
CA ASP A 368 8.52 -1.46 24.57
C ASP A 368 7.37 -0.43 24.56
N ASN A 369 6.11 -0.88 24.44
CA ASN A 369 4.91 -0.03 24.45
C ASN A 369 4.97 1.14 23.44
N PHE A 370 5.60 0.93 22.27
CA PHE A 370 5.85 1.96 21.23
C PHE A 370 6.68 3.17 21.70
N GLN A 371 7.45 3.05 22.79
CA GLN A 371 8.25 4.15 23.33
C GLN A 371 9.66 4.27 22.70
N LYS A 372 10.30 3.14 22.37
CA LYS A 372 11.70 3.09 21.89
C LYS A 372 11.80 2.84 20.39
N TRP A 373 12.52 3.72 19.71
CA TRP A 373 12.70 3.70 18.25
C TRP A 373 14.18 3.70 17.85
N ASP A 374 15.00 3.09 18.69
CA ASP A 374 16.40 2.80 18.39
C ASP A 374 16.52 1.78 17.25
N GLU A 375 17.74 1.62 16.70
CA GLU A 375 18.02 0.58 15.70
C GLU A 375 17.73 -0.81 16.30
N HIS A 376 17.11 -1.68 15.50
CA HIS A 376 16.92 -3.08 15.84
C HIS A 376 17.44 -3.99 14.73
N ASP A 377 18.07 -5.09 15.12
CA ASP A 377 18.55 -6.13 14.23
C ASP A 377 17.55 -7.30 14.22
N PHE A 378 16.74 -7.35 13.17
CA PHE A 378 15.67 -8.33 13.01
C PHE A 378 16.17 -9.73 12.61
N ARG A 379 17.50 -9.97 12.53
CA ARG A 379 18.05 -11.28 12.15
C ARG A 379 17.64 -12.40 13.11
N ASN A 380 17.48 -12.11 14.40
CA ASN A 380 16.97 -13.07 15.37
C ASN A 380 15.52 -13.48 15.09
N GLU A 381 14.67 -12.53 14.67
CA GLU A 381 13.25 -12.76 14.40
C GLU A 381 12.94 -13.30 12.99
N LEU A 382 13.72 -12.89 11.99
CA LEU A 382 13.40 -13.11 10.56
C LEU A 382 14.46 -13.96 9.84
N GLY A 383 15.61 -14.23 10.47
CA GLY A 383 16.78 -14.89 9.90
C GLY A 383 17.69 -13.94 9.12
N GLU A 384 18.95 -14.35 8.89
CA GLU A 384 20.01 -13.53 8.26
C GLU A 384 19.56 -12.80 6.97
N ILE A 385 18.81 -13.49 6.09
CA ILE A 385 18.45 -12.94 4.78
C ILE A 385 17.30 -11.92 4.88
N ARG A 386 16.25 -12.19 5.68
CA ARG A 386 15.12 -11.25 5.84
C ARG A 386 15.44 -10.13 6.81
N GLY A 387 15.97 -10.46 7.99
CA GLY A 387 16.19 -9.49 9.07
C GLY A 387 17.50 -8.70 9.00
N GLY A 388 18.40 -9.06 8.07
CA GLY A 388 19.66 -8.35 7.84
C GLY A 388 19.48 -7.03 7.07
N ILE A 389 20.41 -6.74 6.16
CA ILE A 389 20.43 -5.45 5.43
C ILE A 389 19.21 -5.25 4.50
N ARG A 390 18.56 -6.34 4.07
CA ARG A 390 17.44 -6.32 3.10
C ARG A 390 16.21 -5.56 3.61
N ALA A 391 15.88 -5.70 4.88
CA ALA A 391 14.61 -5.20 5.42
C ALA A 391 14.85 -4.51 6.77
N LYS A 392 14.67 -3.19 6.81
CA LYS A 392 14.72 -2.40 8.04
C LYS A 392 13.38 -1.69 8.24
N SER A 393 12.90 -1.64 9.48
CA SER A 393 11.68 -0.89 9.80
C SER A 393 11.88 0.59 9.49
N MET A 394 10.97 1.18 8.71
CA MET A 394 11.00 2.60 8.34
C MET A 394 10.70 3.54 9.53
N LEU A 395 10.38 2.98 10.69
CA LEU A 395 10.18 3.68 11.97
C LEU A 395 11.48 3.77 12.80
N ARG A 396 12.53 3.04 12.41
CA ARG A 396 13.85 2.96 13.09
C ARG A 396 14.96 3.54 12.21
N PRO A 397 16.17 3.85 12.71
CA PRO A 397 17.27 4.32 11.89
C PRO A 397 17.61 3.34 10.75
N ILE A 398 17.91 3.85 9.54
CA ILE A 398 18.14 3.01 8.34
C ILE A 398 19.58 3.10 7.76
N LEU A 399 20.43 4.03 8.22
CA LEU A 399 21.72 4.39 7.57
C LEU A 399 21.56 4.91 6.13
N TYR A 400 22.58 5.57 5.59
CA TYR A 400 22.51 6.21 4.26
C TYR A 400 23.12 5.35 3.14
N ASP A 401 24.09 4.52 3.50
CA ASP A 401 25.04 3.79 2.67
C ASP A 401 24.77 2.27 2.60
N ARG A 402 23.55 1.86 2.97
CA ARG A 402 23.09 0.46 2.96
C ARG A 402 22.83 -0.11 1.55
#